data_AF-A0A521R8U0-F1
#
_entry.id   AF-A0A521R8U0-F1
#
_cell.length_a   1.000
_cell.length_b   1.000
_cell.length_c   1.000
_cell.angle_alpha   90.00
_cell.angle_beta   90.00
_cell.angle_gamma   90.00
#
_symmetry.space_group_name_H-M   'P 1'
#
loop_
_entity.id
_entity.type
_entity.pdbx_description
1 polymer ?
#
loop_
_entity_poly.entity_id
_entity_poly.type
_entity_poly.pdbx_seq_one_letter_code
_entity_poly.pdbx_strand_id
1 'polypeptide(L)'
;MFKLPDLPSSQAEVHELADFVELLCWVRGSTSKREVVAYLGRVDDNDNNIGCDDNEDGNSDFLDEVMNEIERRVFACGVGYPFQLDLEGTVLRYNMNDDGERSIIYLYLLLSTRLNMTKNRVHERIDGTSLFEEVCAHVLKNYLGKTRAKALVFGTAVTESFQDKIKALCEQLCEGSGYKNPDVMPSVDRDGKLDVVAWVPFTDRRAGQLIVFSQCKTGTNWKDHVAQLNPGAFVQKWIDGTIAVTPVRSFCVTEACDQSRWNSACIDAGILLDRCRLVDFCDNIDPTLLSNVNRWTTAAKSHVVSKMAW
;
A
#
# COMPACT_ATOMS: atom_id res chain seq x y z
N MET A 1 -0.75 -3.30 16.21
CA MET A 1 -0.13 -2.47 15.17
C MET A 1 -0.22 -0.98 15.50
N PHE A 2 0.93 -0.32 15.65
CA PHE A 2 1.00 1.10 16.02
C PHE A 2 0.55 2.04 14.90
N LYS A 3 0.15 3.26 15.27
CA LYS A 3 -0.19 4.35 14.37
C LYS A 3 0.36 5.66 14.93
N LEU A 4 0.89 6.51 14.05
CA LEU A 4 1.42 7.81 14.42
C LEU A 4 0.31 8.72 15.01
N PRO A 5 0.63 9.49 16.07
CA PRO A 5 1.96 9.72 16.64
C PRO A 5 2.39 8.69 17.72
N ASP A 6 1.57 7.67 18.00
CA ASP A 6 1.91 6.64 18.98
C ASP A 6 3.08 5.80 18.48
N LEU A 7 3.95 5.39 19.40
CA LEU A 7 5.16 4.62 19.10
C LEU A 7 4.86 3.10 19.17
N PRO A 8 5.69 2.23 18.57
CA PRO A 8 5.52 0.78 18.66
C PRO A 8 5.60 0.27 20.11
N SER A 9 4.76 -0.72 20.46
CA SER A 9 4.86 -1.40 21.75
C SER A 9 5.98 -2.44 21.75
N SER A 10 6.29 -3.00 22.92
CA SER A 10 7.23 -4.14 23.06
C SER A 10 6.80 -5.41 22.32
N GLN A 11 5.53 -5.49 21.91
CA GLN A 11 4.94 -6.61 21.17
C GLN A 11 4.79 -6.33 19.65
N ALA A 12 5.40 -5.26 19.15
CA ALA A 12 5.35 -4.93 17.72
C ALA A 12 6.08 -6.00 16.90
N GLU A 13 5.47 -6.44 15.80
CA GLU A 13 6.09 -7.42 14.89
C GLU A 13 7.28 -6.79 14.13
N VAL A 14 8.20 -7.63 13.62
CA VAL A 14 9.42 -7.21 12.91
C VAL A 14 9.14 -6.17 11.82
N HIS A 15 8.15 -6.43 10.96
CA HIS A 15 7.78 -5.52 9.86
C HIS A 15 7.21 -4.17 10.37
N GLU A 16 6.62 -4.14 11.57
CA GLU A 16 6.18 -2.91 12.21
C GLU A 16 7.38 -2.09 12.70
N LEU A 17 8.33 -2.74 13.37
CA LEU A 17 9.53 -2.07 13.82
C LEU A 17 10.40 -1.57 12.66
N ALA A 18 10.47 -2.30 11.56
CA ALA A 18 11.14 -1.83 10.35
C ALA A 18 10.52 -0.51 9.84
N ASP A 19 9.19 -0.37 9.82
CA ASP A 19 8.52 0.89 9.49
C ASP A 19 8.89 2.01 10.47
N PHE A 20 9.00 1.70 11.75
CA PHE A 20 9.39 2.67 12.77
C PHE A 20 10.84 3.15 12.60
N VAL A 21 11.78 2.23 12.34
CA VAL A 21 13.18 2.56 12.08
C VAL A 21 13.32 3.42 10.83
N GLU A 22 12.60 3.10 9.75
CA GLU A 22 12.53 3.91 8.53
C GLU A 22 12.00 5.33 8.82
N LEU A 23 10.91 5.45 9.58
CA LEU A 23 10.34 6.75 9.96
C LEU A 23 11.32 7.58 10.81
N LEU A 24 11.97 6.96 11.79
CA LEU A 24 12.97 7.61 12.64
C LEU A 24 14.17 8.10 11.80
N CYS A 25 14.65 7.24 10.91
CA CYS A 25 15.74 7.55 9.99
C CYS A 25 15.37 8.68 9.03
N TRP A 26 14.13 8.73 8.55
CA TRP A 26 13.66 9.78 7.65
C TRP A 26 13.53 11.15 8.34
N VAL A 27 13.24 11.16 9.64
CA VAL A 27 13.18 12.40 10.43
C VAL A 27 14.58 12.87 10.83
N ARG A 28 15.46 11.96 11.27
CA ARG A 28 16.77 12.30 11.84
C ARG A 28 17.92 12.29 10.83
N GLY A 29 17.71 11.70 9.65
CA GLY A 29 18.74 11.48 8.62
C GLY A 29 19.46 10.13 8.76
N SER A 30 19.60 9.61 9.97
CA SER A 30 20.12 8.27 10.24
C SER A 30 19.54 7.66 11.51
N THR A 31 19.59 6.34 11.62
CA THR A 31 19.21 5.60 12.83
C THR A 31 20.07 4.35 12.97
N SER A 32 20.62 4.13 14.16
CA SER A 32 21.46 2.97 14.48
C SER A 32 20.71 1.91 15.28
N LYS A 33 21.13 0.63 15.16
CA LYS A 33 20.60 -0.49 15.96
C LYS A 33 20.56 -0.16 17.46
N ARG A 34 21.62 0.47 17.99
CA ARG A 34 21.72 0.88 19.41
C ARG A 34 20.65 1.88 19.84
N GLU A 35 20.29 2.82 18.98
CA GLU A 35 19.21 3.78 19.29
C GLU A 35 17.85 3.08 19.35
N VAL A 36 17.64 2.05 18.52
CA VAL A 36 16.42 1.23 18.57
C VAL A 36 16.39 0.36 19.82
N VAL A 37 17.52 -0.25 20.24
CA VAL A 37 17.62 -0.96 21.55
C VAL A 37 17.25 -0.04 22.69
N ALA A 38 17.86 1.15 22.75
CA ALA A 38 17.61 2.11 23.82
C ALA A 38 16.15 2.57 23.86
N TYR A 39 15.48 2.61 22.71
CA TYR A 39 14.04 2.85 22.63
C TYR A 39 13.23 1.67 23.20
N LEU A 40 13.50 0.43 22.74
CA LEU A 40 12.76 -0.75 23.17
C LEU A 40 12.91 -1.01 24.67
N GLY A 41 14.12 -0.87 25.22
CA GLY A 41 14.36 -1.03 26.66
C GLY A 41 13.55 -0.06 27.52
N ARG A 42 13.37 1.20 27.06
CA ARG A 42 12.51 2.18 27.76
C ARG A 42 11.03 1.81 27.73
N VAL A 43 10.58 1.12 26.69
CA VAL A 43 9.18 0.68 26.58
C VAL A 43 8.94 -0.53 27.48
N ASP A 44 9.92 -1.44 27.57
CA ASP A 44 9.86 -2.66 28.40
C ASP A 44 9.91 -2.33 29.91
N ASP A 45 10.74 -1.36 30.31
CA ASP A 45 10.85 -0.89 31.70
C ASP A 45 9.56 -0.25 32.25
N ASN A 46 8.57 0.04 31.40
CA ASN A 46 7.33 0.70 31.78
C ASN A 46 6.21 -0.27 32.23
N ASP A 47 6.43 -1.59 32.17
CA ASP A 47 5.56 -2.63 32.72
C ASP A 47 6.34 -3.52 33.71
N ASN A 48 6.41 -3.11 34.99
CA ASN A 48 6.76 -3.94 36.16
C ASN A 48 7.69 -5.16 35.93
N ASN A 49 8.95 -4.98 35.54
CA ASN A 49 9.91 -6.10 35.55
C ASN A 49 11.11 -5.86 36.47
N ILE A 50 11.24 -6.77 37.45
CA ILE A 50 12.35 -6.88 38.40
C ILE A 50 13.26 -7.99 37.86
N GLY A 51 14.32 -7.63 37.14
CA GLY A 51 15.34 -8.59 36.70
C GLY A 51 16.29 -8.02 35.66
N CYS A 52 17.56 -7.84 36.03
CA CYS A 52 18.64 -7.49 35.11
C CYS A 52 19.37 -8.78 34.70
N ASP A 53 19.34 -9.14 33.41
CA ASP A 53 20.47 -9.72 32.64
C ASP A 53 20.07 -10.62 31.44
N ASP A 54 18.81 -11.03 31.27
CA ASP A 54 18.43 -11.90 30.13
C ASP A 54 17.82 -11.15 28.92
N ASN A 55 17.51 -9.86 29.06
CA ASN A 55 16.77 -9.10 28.04
C ASN A 55 17.65 -8.47 26.94
N GLU A 56 18.96 -8.27 27.17
CA GLU A 56 19.84 -7.61 26.19
C GLU A 56 20.14 -8.49 24.97
N ASP A 57 20.39 -9.78 25.19
CA ASP A 57 20.68 -10.74 24.11
C ASP A 57 19.45 -10.98 23.21
N GLY A 58 18.27 -11.17 23.81
CA GLY A 58 17.02 -11.34 23.06
C GLY A 58 16.62 -10.09 22.25
N ASN A 59 16.88 -8.90 22.78
CA ASN A 59 16.66 -7.64 22.05
C ASN A 59 17.65 -7.47 20.88
N SER A 60 18.88 -7.98 21.00
CA SER A 60 19.85 -7.93 19.91
C SER A 60 19.44 -8.83 18.74
N ASP A 61 19.06 -10.08 19.01
CA ASP A 61 18.64 -11.04 17.98
C ASP A 61 17.39 -10.55 17.23
N PHE A 62 16.40 -10.06 17.98
CA PHE A 62 15.18 -9.51 17.40
C PHE A 62 15.43 -8.28 16.50
N LEU A 63 16.42 -7.45 16.85
CA LEU A 63 16.80 -6.33 15.99
C LEU A 63 17.58 -6.75 14.76
N ASP A 64 18.33 -7.86 14.81
CA ASP A 64 18.91 -8.42 13.59
C ASP A 64 17.80 -8.86 12.63
N GLU A 65 16.68 -9.40 13.13
CA GLU A 65 15.50 -9.66 12.30
C GLU A 65 14.92 -8.38 11.67
N VAL A 66 14.87 -7.27 12.42
CA VAL A 66 14.41 -5.96 11.90
C VAL A 66 15.35 -5.44 10.80
N MET A 67 16.67 -5.53 11.00
CA MET A 67 17.64 -5.11 9.99
C MET A 67 17.61 -6.02 8.75
N ASN A 68 17.42 -7.33 8.94
CA ASN A 68 17.22 -8.29 7.85
C ASN A 68 15.95 -7.98 7.04
N GLU A 69 14.85 -7.59 7.70
CA GLU A 69 13.63 -7.15 7.01
C GLU A 69 13.87 -5.86 6.22
N ILE A 70 14.67 -4.91 6.74
CA ILE A 70 15.07 -3.72 6.00
C ILE A 70 15.92 -4.09 4.77
N GLU A 71 16.90 -4.98 4.91
CA GLU A 71 17.71 -5.46 3.78
C GLU A 71 16.84 -6.14 2.72
N ARG A 72 15.87 -6.95 3.13
CA ARG A 72 14.88 -7.54 2.23
C ARG A 72 14.10 -6.45 1.47
N ARG A 73 13.67 -5.38 2.13
CA ARG A 73 12.96 -4.26 1.48
C ARG A 73 13.81 -3.55 0.45
N VAL A 74 15.11 -3.33 0.74
CA VAL A 74 16.08 -2.80 -0.22
C VAL A 74 16.06 -3.63 -1.50
N PHE A 75 16.16 -4.96 -1.37
CA PHE A 75 16.15 -5.86 -2.52
C PHE A 75 14.77 -5.91 -3.21
N ALA A 76 13.69 -6.00 -2.45
CA ALA A 76 12.34 -6.21 -2.98
C ALA A 76 11.74 -4.99 -3.69
N CYS A 77 12.21 -3.78 -3.38
CA CYS A 77 11.87 -2.57 -4.14
C CYS A 77 12.60 -2.49 -5.49
N GLY A 78 13.61 -3.35 -5.72
CA GLY A 78 14.48 -3.30 -6.91
C GLY A 78 15.32 -2.02 -6.92
N VAL A 79 14.73 -0.94 -7.41
CA VAL A 79 15.27 0.43 -7.39
C VAL A 79 14.27 1.33 -6.68
N GLY A 80 14.75 2.34 -5.95
CA GLY A 80 13.90 3.39 -5.37
C GLY A 80 13.48 3.17 -3.93
N TYR A 81 14.16 2.28 -3.20
CA TYR A 81 14.12 2.28 -1.74
C TYR A 81 14.91 3.49 -1.21
N PRO A 82 14.31 4.37 -0.38
CA PRO A 82 14.90 5.68 -0.06
C PRO A 82 15.99 5.65 1.03
N PHE A 83 16.30 4.47 1.55
CA PHE A 83 17.27 4.29 2.63
C PHE A 83 18.43 3.39 2.20
N GLN A 84 19.57 3.55 2.88
CA GLN A 84 20.76 2.75 2.66
C GLN A 84 21.26 2.17 3.99
N LEU A 85 21.56 0.87 3.98
CA LEU A 85 22.28 0.21 5.07
C LEU A 85 23.78 0.52 4.96
N ASP A 86 24.38 0.93 6.07
CA ASP A 86 25.79 1.25 6.23
C ASP A 86 26.36 0.51 7.46
N LEU A 87 27.69 0.49 7.61
CA LEU A 87 28.39 -0.15 8.72
C LEU A 87 27.93 -1.60 8.95
N GLU A 88 28.01 -2.42 7.90
CA GLU A 88 27.64 -3.85 7.94
C GLU A 88 26.18 -4.07 8.39
N GLY A 89 25.27 -3.15 8.03
CA GLY A 89 23.84 -3.28 8.32
C GLY A 89 23.42 -2.78 9.69
N THR A 90 24.30 -2.11 10.43
CA THR A 90 23.99 -1.62 11.80
C THR A 90 23.43 -0.20 11.82
N VAL A 91 23.54 0.55 10.72
CA VAL A 91 23.04 1.92 10.59
C VAL A 91 22.22 2.06 9.32
N LEU A 92 20.99 2.56 9.47
CA LEU A 92 20.16 3.01 8.36
C LEU A 92 20.40 4.51 8.11
N ARG A 93 20.58 4.90 6.85
CA ARG A 93 20.68 6.30 6.41
C ARG A 93 19.59 6.63 5.42
N TYR A 94 19.00 7.81 5.55
CA TYR A 94 18.07 8.34 4.57
C TYR A 94 18.81 9.14 3.50
N ASN A 95 18.57 8.84 2.23
CA ASN A 95 19.16 9.60 1.14
C ASN A 95 18.37 10.91 0.93
N MET A 96 18.81 11.99 1.58
CA MET A 96 18.14 13.29 1.50
C MET A 96 18.10 13.91 0.09
N ASN A 97 18.97 13.44 -0.81
CA ASN A 97 19.09 13.97 -2.17
C ASN A 97 18.34 13.11 -3.20
N ASP A 98 17.68 12.03 -2.78
CA ASP A 98 16.87 11.19 -3.69
C ASP A 98 15.48 11.77 -3.86
N ASP A 99 15.29 12.52 -4.94
CA ASP A 99 14.01 13.03 -5.41
C ASP A 99 13.34 12.14 -6.47
N GLY A 100 13.81 10.88 -6.60
CA GLY A 100 13.26 9.90 -7.52
C GLY A 100 11.80 9.57 -7.22
N GLU A 101 11.02 9.36 -8.28
CA GLU A 101 9.57 9.08 -8.19
C GLU A 101 9.26 7.89 -7.26
N ARG A 102 10.07 6.83 -7.33
CA ARG A 102 9.92 5.62 -6.51
C ARG A 102 10.19 5.89 -5.02
N SER A 103 11.20 6.72 -4.71
CA SER A 103 11.53 7.15 -3.34
C SER A 103 10.38 7.95 -2.74
N ILE A 104 9.84 8.93 -3.50
CA ILE A 104 8.68 9.72 -3.10
C ILE A 104 7.47 8.83 -2.82
N ILE A 105 7.20 7.86 -3.70
CA ILE A 105 6.10 6.90 -3.53
C ILE A 105 6.33 6.01 -2.30
N TYR A 106 7.55 5.51 -2.07
CA TYR A 106 7.84 4.70 -0.89
C TYR A 106 7.48 5.44 0.40
N LEU A 107 7.93 6.69 0.54
CA LEU A 107 7.69 7.51 1.73
C LEU A 107 6.21 7.83 1.92
N TYR A 108 5.48 8.08 0.84
CA TYR A 108 4.03 8.22 0.84
C TYR A 108 3.33 6.96 1.37
N LEU A 109 3.71 5.77 0.89
CA LEU A 109 3.11 4.50 1.29
C LEU A 109 3.44 4.16 2.75
N LEU A 110 4.66 4.47 3.21
CA LEU A 110 5.08 4.32 4.60
C LEU A 110 4.19 5.17 5.54
N LEU A 111 4.00 6.45 5.23
CA LEU A 111 3.10 7.31 6.00
C LEU A 111 1.64 6.85 5.91
N SER A 112 1.18 6.48 4.72
CA SER A 112 -0.20 6.01 4.51
C SER A 112 -0.49 4.69 5.23
N THR A 113 0.54 3.91 5.55
CA THR A 113 0.45 2.74 6.44
C THR A 113 0.30 3.16 7.90
N ARG A 114 1.16 4.06 8.38
CA ARG A 114 1.26 4.36 9.82
C ARG A 114 0.39 5.52 10.29
N LEU A 115 -0.17 6.32 9.40
CA LEU A 115 -1.17 7.32 9.77
C LEU A 115 -2.53 6.70 10.06
N ASN A 116 -3.28 7.33 10.95
CA ASN A 116 -4.69 7.03 11.10
C ASN A 116 -5.48 7.58 9.89
N MET A 117 -5.58 6.80 8.81
CA MET A 117 -6.25 7.18 7.56
C MET A 117 -7.77 7.40 7.68
N THR A 118 -8.37 7.14 8.85
CA THR A 118 -9.76 7.57 9.13
C THR A 118 -9.82 9.06 9.53
N LYS A 119 -8.78 9.56 10.21
CA LYS A 119 -8.74 10.93 10.76
C LYS A 119 -7.79 11.86 10.00
N ASN A 120 -6.68 11.32 9.50
CA ASN A 120 -5.54 12.05 8.95
C ASN A 120 -5.28 11.68 7.48
N ARG A 121 -6.32 11.35 6.70
CA ARG A 121 -6.13 11.06 5.26
C ARG A 121 -5.99 12.31 4.40
N VAL A 122 -6.49 13.47 4.86
CA VAL A 122 -6.47 14.70 4.06
C VAL A 122 -5.34 15.62 4.52
N HIS A 123 -4.39 15.90 3.64
CA HIS A 123 -3.32 16.87 3.83
C HIS A 123 -3.23 17.78 2.60
N GLU A 124 -3.08 19.09 2.80
CA GLU A 124 -3.13 20.09 1.70
C GLU A 124 -4.35 20.00 0.76
N ARG A 125 -5.52 19.62 1.32
CA ARG A 125 -6.76 19.38 0.55
C ARG A 125 -6.66 18.22 -0.45
N ILE A 126 -5.65 17.38 -0.32
CA ILE A 126 -5.47 16.17 -1.11
C ILE A 126 -5.84 14.98 -0.22
N ASP A 127 -6.68 14.06 -0.73
CA ASP A 127 -7.04 12.85 -0.01
C ASP A 127 -6.03 11.73 -0.34
N GLY A 128 -5.30 11.30 0.69
CA GLY A 128 -4.28 10.27 0.58
C GLY A 128 -4.85 8.89 0.23
N THR A 129 -6.13 8.60 0.49
CA THR A 129 -6.71 7.33 0.03
C THR A 129 -7.01 7.35 -1.46
N SER A 130 -7.48 8.49 -1.99
CA SER A 130 -7.73 8.65 -3.43
C SER A 130 -6.42 8.61 -4.22
N LEU A 131 -5.36 9.26 -3.72
CA LEU A 131 -4.03 9.15 -4.31
C LEU A 131 -3.56 7.69 -4.41
N PHE A 132 -3.90 6.86 -3.41
CA PHE A 132 -3.48 5.47 -3.41
C PHE A 132 -4.13 4.69 -4.55
N GLU A 133 -5.41 4.91 -4.81
CA GLU A 133 -6.13 4.29 -5.92
C GLU A 133 -5.51 4.69 -7.28
N GLU A 134 -5.15 5.97 -7.45
CA GLU A 134 -4.48 6.47 -8.65
C GLU A 134 -3.08 5.83 -8.84
N VAL A 135 -2.28 5.75 -7.77
CA VAL A 135 -0.99 5.05 -7.77
C VAL A 135 -1.16 3.58 -8.12
N CYS A 136 -2.16 2.90 -7.56
CA CYS A 136 -2.44 1.50 -7.84
C CYS A 136 -2.86 1.28 -9.30
N ALA A 137 -3.66 2.17 -9.89
CA ALA A 137 -4.01 2.12 -11.31
C ALA A 137 -2.76 2.26 -12.19
N HIS A 138 -1.86 3.18 -11.86
CA HIS A 138 -0.58 3.34 -12.54
C HIS A 138 0.30 2.08 -12.44
N VAL A 139 0.47 1.55 -11.23
CA VAL A 139 1.26 0.34 -10.97
C VAL A 139 0.70 -0.87 -11.72
N LEU A 140 -0.61 -1.12 -11.66
CA LEU A 140 -1.23 -2.26 -12.33
C LEU A 140 -1.09 -2.16 -13.85
N LYS A 141 -1.19 -0.96 -14.42
CA LYS A 141 -0.89 -0.74 -15.84
C LYS A 141 0.56 -1.10 -16.17
N ASN A 142 1.52 -0.68 -15.36
CA ASN A 142 2.93 -1.01 -15.58
C ASN A 142 3.19 -2.51 -15.46
N TYR A 143 2.64 -3.14 -14.41
CA TYR A 143 2.76 -4.58 -14.14
C TYR A 143 2.21 -5.43 -15.30
N LEU A 144 1.06 -5.07 -15.86
CA LEU A 144 0.46 -5.78 -17.00
C LEU A 144 1.12 -5.45 -18.35
N GLY A 145 1.96 -4.42 -18.40
CA GLY A 145 2.69 -3.98 -19.58
C GLY A 145 2.40 -2.54 -19.95
N LYS A 146 3.26 -1.63 -19.49
CA LYS A 146 3.21 -0.15 -19.62
C LYS A 146 2.70 0.38 -20.98
N THR A 147 3.08 -0.26 -22.09
CA THR A 147 2.77 0.21 -23.45
C THR A 147 1.34 -0.09 -23.89
N ARG A 148 0.80 -1.28 -23.56
CA ARG A 148 -0.49 -1.75 -24.08
C ARG A 148 -1.58 -1.77 -23.02
N ALA A 149 -1.22 -2.03 -21.77
CA ALA A 149 -2.17 -2.11 -20.68
C ALA A 149 -2.87 -0.75 -20.47
N LYS A 150 -4.11 -0.83 -19.99
CA LYS A 150 -4.92 0.29 -19.55
C LYS A 150 -5.31 0.05 -18.11
N ALA A 151 -5.58 1.12 -17.39
CA ALA A 151 -6.15 1.08 -16.06
C ALA A 151 -7.11 2.24 -15.85
N LEU A 152 -8.08 2.05 -14.97
CA LEU A 152 -9.02 3.06 -14.51
C LEU A 152 -9.22 2.94 -13.00
N VAL A 153 -9.40 4.08 -12.34
CA VAL A 153 -9.88 4.14 -10.97
C VAL A 153 -11.40 4.03 -11.01
N PHE A 154 -11.92 3.00 -10.34
CA PHE A 154 -13.35 2.68 -10.25
C PHE A 154 -13.97 3.18 -8.94
N GLY A 155 -13.15 3.30 -7.89
CA GLY A 155 -13.54 3.61 -6.52
C GLY A 155 -14.40 4.87 -6.33
N THR A 156 -14.80 5.11 -5.09
CA THR A 156 -15.84 6.12 -4.74
C THR A 156 -15.47 7.58 -5.00
N ALA A 157 -14.21 7.89 -5.32
CA ALA A 157 -13.77 9.26 -5.61
C ALA A 157 -14.39 9.86 -6.88
N VAL A 158 -14.90 9.02 -7.79
CA VAL A 158 -15.59 9.46 -9.01
C VAL A 158 -17.05 9.80 -8.71
N THR A 159 -17.50 11.00 -9.10
CA THR A 159 -18.84 11.57 -8.81
C THR A 159 -19.99 10.91 -9.56
N GLU A 160 -19.69 9.98 -10.46
CA GLU A 160 -20.67 9.26 -11.28
C GLU A 160 -21.48 8.25 -10.45
N SER A 161 -22.70 7.94 -10.90
CA SER A 161 -23.48 6.88 -10.29
C SER A 161 -22.82 5.52 -10.53
N PHE A 162 -23.02 4.55 -9.64
CA PHE A 162 -22.47 3.21 -9.80
C PHE A 162 -22.89 2.56 -11.13
N GLN A 163 -24.13 2.80 -11.58
CA GLN A 163 -24.61 2.37 -12.88
C GLN A 163 -23.80 2.97 -14.04
N ASP A 164 -23.50 4.26 -13.99
CA ASP A 164 -22.74 4.93 -15.04
C ASP A 164 -21.30 4.43 -15.08
N LYS A 165 -20.68 4.19 -13.91
CA LYS A 165 -19.36 3.57 -13.81
C LYS A 165 -19.30 2.19 -14.47
N ILE A 166 -20.32 1.36 -14.25
CA ILE A 166 -20.40 0.04 -14.88
C ILE A 166 -20.57 0.15 -16.39
N LYS A 167 -21.42 1.06 -16.89
CA LYS A 167 -21.56 1.29 -18.34
C LYS A 167 -20.25 1.75 -18.96
N ALA A 168 -19.60 2.75 -18.36
CA ALA A 168 -18.30 3.24 -18.80
C ALA A 168 -17.22 2.14 -18.78
N LEU A 169 -17.24 1.28 -17.76
CA LEU A 169 -16.36 0.11 -17.69
C LEU A 169 -16.61 -0.86 -18.86
N CYS A 170 -17.87 -1.22 -19.14
CA CYS A 170 -18.21 -2.11 -20.25
C CYS A 170 -17.78 -1.52 -21.61
N GLU A 171 -18.00 -0.22 -21.80
CA GLU A 171 -17.58 0.50 -23.01
C GLU A 171 -16.05 0.48 -23.20
N GLN A 172 -15.29 0.71 -22.13
CA GLN A 172 -13.83 0.70 -22.16
C GLN A 172 -13.25 -0.71 -22.38
N LEU A 173 -13.87 -1.73 -21.77
CA LEU A 173 -13.49 -3.13 -21.96
C LEU A 173 -13.91 -3.66 -23.33
N CYS A 174 -14.94 -3.10 -23.97
CA CYS A 174 -15.60 -3.74 -25.12
C CYS A 174 -16.16 -5.14 -24.77
N GLU A 175 -16.52 -5.34 -23.50
CA GLU A 175 -17.13 -6.56 -22.96
C GLU A 175 -18.26 -6.18 -21.99
N GLY A 176 -19.31 -7.00 -21.91
CA GLY A 176 -20.56 -6.65 -21.23
C GLY A 176 -21.47 -5.72 -22.05
N SER A 177 -22.76 -5.74 -21.76
CA SER A 177 -23.79 -4.94 -22.43
C SER A 177 -24.30 -3.76 -21.58
N GLY A 178 -23.87 -3.65 -20.32
CA GLY A 178 -24.21 -2.52 -19.45
C GLY A 178 -24.35 -2.92 -17.99
N TYR A 179 -25.19 -2.17 -17.28
CA TYR A 179 -25.47 -2.37 -15.85
C TYR A 179 -26.69 -3.24 -15.63
N LYS A 180 -26.60 -4.13 -14.65
CA LYS A 180 -27.75 -4.82 -14.06
C LYS A 180 -27.68 -4.77 -12.54
N ASN A 181 -28.82 -5.00 -11.91
CA ASN A 181 -28.94 -5.24 -10.47
C ASN A 181 -29.90 -6.43 -10.29
N PRO A 182 -29.49 -7.53 -9.64
CA PRO A 182 -30.38 -8.67 -9.42
C PRO A 182 -31.52 -8.35 -8.45
N ASP A 183 -31.34 -7.33 -7.61
CA ASP A 183 -32.30 -6.98 -6.57
C ASP A 183 -33.31 -5.92 -7.04
N VAL A 184 -34.52 -6.01 -6.49
CA VAL A 184 -35.61 -5.05 -6.76
C VAL A 184 -35.29 -3.66 -6.19
N MET A 185 -34.55 -3.62 -5.08
CA MET A 185 -34.15 -2.37 -4.44
C MET A 185 -32.82 -1.85 -5.02
N PRO A 186 -32.64 -0.52 -5.13
CA PRO A 186 -31.36 0.06 -5.48
C PRO A 186 -30.26 -0.41 -4.53
N SER A 187 -29.12 -0.81 -5.10
CA SER A 187 -27.95 -1.16 -4.30
C SER A 187 -27.51 0.02 -3.43
N VAL A 188 -27.24 -0.26 -2.15
CA VAL A 188 -26.54 0.69 -1.26
C VAL A 188 -25.03 0.66 -1.52
N ASP A 189 -24.54 -0.41 -2.18
CA ASP A 189 -23.16 -0.57 -2.57
C ASP A 189 -22.81 0.43 -3.69
N ARG A 190 -21.69 1.14 -3.50
CA ARG A 190 -21.25 2.20 -4.42
C ARG A 190 -20.19 1.73 -5.40
N ASP A 191 -19.53 0.61 -5.09
CA ASP A 191 -18.36 0.15 -5.83
C ASP A 191 -18.16 -1.37 -5.84
N GLY A 192 -18.92 -2.15 -5.06
CA GLY A 192 -18.73 -3.60 -5.03
C GLY A 192 -17.37 -4.04 -4.50
N LYS A 193 -16.69 -3.18 -3.72
CA LYS A 193 -15.31 -3.36 -3.24
C LYS A 193 -14.23 -3.28 -4.33
N LEU A 194 -14.61 -2.86 -5.54
CA LEU A 194 -13.70 -2.67 -6.66
C LEU A 194 -13.18 -1.24 -6.64
N ASP A 195 -11.87 -1.07 -6.54
CA ASP A 195 -11.26 0.26 -6.50
C ASP A 195 -10.55 0.60 -7.82
N VAL A 196 -9.93 -0.40 -8.46
CA VAL A 196 -9.18 -0.22 -9.71
C VAL A 196 -9.46 -1.39 -10.66
N VAL A 197 -9.58 -1.09 -11.96
CA VAL A 197 -9.59 -2.10 -13.02
C VAL A 197 -8.40 -1.86 -13.95
N ALA A 198 -7.65 -2.90 -14.26
CA ALA A 198 -6.59 -2.87 -15.26
C ALA A 198 -6.76 -4.01 -16.27
N TRP A 199 -6.39 -3.79 -17.53
CA TRP A 199 -6.56 -4.80 -18.58
C TRP A 199 -5.59 -4.62 -19.74
N VAL A 200 -5.40 -5.68 -20.52
CA VAL A 200 -4.55 -5.68 -21.72
C VAL A 200 -5.42 -5.87 -22.96
N PRO A 201 -5.81 -4.80 -23.67
CA PRO A 201 -6.74 -4.91 -24.78
C PRO A 201 -6.13 -5.54 -26.04
N PHE A 202 -6.97 -6.23 -26.79
CA PHE A 202 -6.67 -6.61 -28.18
C PHE A 202 -7.01 -5.48 -29.15
N THR A 203 -6.22 -5.36 -30.22
CA THR A 203 -6.41 -4.32 -31.25
C THR A 203 -7.73 -4.49 -32.01
N ASP A 204 -8.23 -5.71 -32.13
CA ASP A 204 -9.51 -6.03 -32.79
C ASP A 204 -10.73 -5.76 -31.90
N ARG A 205 -10.51 -5.33 -30.65
CA ARG A 205 -11.55 -5.04 -29.64
C ARG A 205 -12.50 -6.21 -29.37
N ARG A 206 -12.04 -7.44 -29.60
CA ARG A 206 -12.82 -8.65 -29.27
C ARG A 206 -12.64 -9.03 -27.81
N ALA A 207 -13.67 -9.68 -27.27
CA ALA A 207 -13.70 -10.20 -25.91
C ALA A 207 -12.63 -11.29 -25.68
N GLY A 208 -12.29 -11.51 -24.40
CA GLY A 208 -11.35 -12.54 -23.97
C GLY A 208 -9.99 -11.99 -23.55
N GLN A 209 -9.92 -10.70 -23.23
CA GLN A 209 -8.70 -10.05 -22.77
C GLN A 209 -8.40 -10.36 -21.30
N LEU A 210 -7.14 -10.17 -20.89
CA LEU A 210 -6.78 -10.22 -19.47
C LEU A 210 -7.35 -8.99 -18.78
N ILE A 211 -8.20 -9.20 -17.76
CA ILE A 211 -8.78 -8.16 -16.92
C ILE A 211 -8.39 -8.47 -15.47
N VAL A 212 -7.96 -7.44 -14.74
CA VAL A 212 -7.60 -7.48 -13.33
C VAL A 212 -8.50 -6.52 -12.56
N PHE A 213 -9.18 -7.04 -11.55
CA PHE A 213 -9.98 -6.28 -10.60
C PHE A 213 -9.22 -6.17 -9.29
N SER A 214 -8.97 -4.94 -8.83
CA SER A 214 -8.18 -4.67 -7.64
C SER A 214 -8.95 -3.96 -6.56
N GLN A 215 -8.72 -4.37 -5.33
CA GLN A 215 -9.06 -3.60 -4.13
C GLN A 215 -7.78 -2.93 -3.59
N CYS A 216 -7.92 -1.70 -3.09
CA CYS A 216 -6.82 -0.90 -2.54
C CYS A 216 -7.08 -0.61 -1.06
N LYS A 217 -6.10 -0.87 -0.19
CA LYS A 217 -6.17 -0.51 1.23
C LYS A 217 -4.94 0.26 1.72
N THR A 218 -5.20 1.42 2.33
CA THR A 218 -4.22 2.14 3.14
C THR A 218 -4.33 1.72 4.61
N GLY A 219 -3.27 1.94 5.36
CA GLY A 219 -3.25 1.66 6.80
C GLY A 219 -3.01 0.19 7.11
N THR A 220 -3.28 -0.18 8.35
CA THR A 220 -2.89 -1.47 8.94
C THR A 220 -4.05 -2.45 9.12
N ASN A 221 -5.28 -2.00 8.88
CA ASN A 221 -6.50 -2.78 9.08
C ASN A 221 -7.04 -3.29 7.73
N TRP A 222 -6.26 -4.11 7.05
CA TRP A 222 -6.61 -4.64 5.71
C TRP A 222 -6.80 -6.16 5.68
N LYS A 223 -6.27 -6.90 6.67
CA LYS A 223 -6.25 -8.37 6.69
C LYS A 223 -7.66 -8.97 6.55
N ASP A 224 -8.67 -8.41 7.22
CA ASP A 224 -10.08 -8.87 7.10
C ASP A 224 -10.75 -8.48 5.77
N HIS A 225 -10.09 -7.66 4.95
CA HIS A 225 -10.59 -7.18 3.67
C HIS A 225 -10.00 -7.91 2.46
N VAL A 226 -8.88 -8.61 2.62
CA VAL A 226 -8.09 -9.19 1.52
C VAL A 226 -8.92 -10.06 0.56
N ALA A 227 -9.88 -10.82 1.10
CA ALA A 227 -10.72 -11.74 0.32
C ALA A 227 -12.08 -11.15 -0.12
N GLN A 228 -12.40 -9.89 0.23
CA GLN A 228 -13.76 -9.34 0.05
C GLN A 228 -14.12 -9.07 -1.41
N LEU A 229 -13.15 -8.67 -2.23
CA LEU A 229 -13.38 -8.53 -3.66
C LEU A 229 -13.50 -9.92 -4.29
N ASN A 230 -14.63 -10.16 -4.96
CA ASN A 230 -14.87 -11.38 -5.72
C ASN A 230 -15.26 -11.00 -7.16
N PRO A 231 -14.34 -11.09 -8.12
CA PRO A 231 -14.61 -10.67 -9.49
C PRO A 231 -15.76 -11.42 -10.17
N GLY A 232 -15.88 -12.73 -9.95
CA GLY A 232 -16.97 -13.53 -10.51
C GLY A 232 -18.34 -13.08 -9.99
N ALA A 233 -18.45 -12.88 -8.67
CA ALA A 233 -19.67 -12.37 -8.06
C ALA A 233 -19.96 -10.93 -8.47
N PHE A 234 -18.94 -10.08 -8.62
CA PHE A 234 -19.10 -8.71 -9.10
C PHE A 234 -19.69 -8.68 -10.51
N VAL A 235 -19.10 -9.43 -11.45
CA VAL A 235 -19.59 -9.53 -12.83
C VAL A 235 -21.03 -10.08 -12.84
N GLN A 236 -21.28 -11.15 -12.08
CA GLN A 236 -22.60 -11.78 -12.02
C GLN A 236 -23.67 -10.85 -11.44
N LYS A 237 -23.33 -9.96 -10.50
CA LYS A 237 -24.28 -9.02 -9.90
C LYS A 237 -24.49 -7.78 -10.74
N TRP A 238 -23.42 -7.17 -11.25
CA TRP A 238 -23.48 -5.78 -11.71
C TRP A 238 -23.37 -5.60 -13.22
N ILE A 239 -22.79 -6.56 -13.95
CA ILE A 239 -22.57 -6.46 -15.38
C ILE A 239 -23.62 -7.25 -16.15
N ASP A 240 -24.37 -6.56 -17.01
CA ASP A 240 -25.22 -7.21 -18.00
C ASP A 240 -24.40 -7.81 -19.14
N GLY A 241 -24.87 -8.91 -19.71
CA GLY A 241 -24.13 -9.67 -20.72
C GLY A 241 -22.99 -10.52 -20.12
N THR A 242 -21.94 -10.74 -20.90
CA THR A 242 -20.86 -11.66 -20.55
C THR A 242 -19.50 -10.98 -20.64
N ILE A 243 -18.69 -11.13 -19.59
CA ILE A 243 -17.23 -11.00 -19.66
C ILE A 243 -16.69 -12.40 -19.97
N ALA A 244 -15.99 -12.55 -21.10
CA ALA A 244 -15.66 -13.86 -21.66
C ALA A 244 -14.68 -14.66 -20.78
N VAL A 245 -13.78 -13.95 -20.09
CA VAL A 245 -12.79 -14.53 -19.17
C VAL A 245 -12.99 -13.90 -17.80
N THR A 246 -13.15 -14.72 -16.76
CA THR A 246 -13.32 -14.20 -15.39
C THR A 246 -12.12 -13.32 -15.01
N PRO A 247 -12.34 -12.07 -14.58
CA PRO A 247 -11.25 -11.20 -14.19
C PRO A 247 -10.43 -11.79 -13.04
N VAL A 248 -9.12 -11.59 -13.10
CA VAL A 248 -8.18 -11.97 -12.04
C VAL A 248 -8.32 -10.98 -10.90
N ARG A 249 -8.31 -11.48 -9.66
CA ARG A 249 -8.31 -10.64 -8.46
C ARG A 249 -6.90 -10.16 -8.14
N SER A 250 -6.79 -8.90 -7.74
CA SER A 250 -5.60 -8.36 -7.07
C SER A 250 -5.97 -7.57 -5.82
N PHE A 251 -4.98 -7.37 -4.96
CA PHE A 251 -5.09 -6.57 -3.75
C PHE A 251 -3.84 -5.71 -3.59
N CYS A 252 -4.03 -4.39 -3.51
CA CYS A 252 -2.97 -3.43 -3.30
C CYS A 252 -3.02 -2.92 -1.86
N VAL A 253 -1.88 -2.91 -1.17
CA VAL A 253 -1.79 -2.45 0.23
C VAL A 253 -0.54 -1.61 0.45
N THR A 254 -0.67 -0.54 1.23
CA THR A 254 0.45 0.38 1.51
C THR A 254 1.50 -0.23 2.45
N GLU A 255 1.13 -1.26 3.21
CA GLU A 255 1.98 -1.97 4.16
C GLU A 255 3.02 -2.83 3.43
N ALA A 256 4.23 -2.91 3.98
CA ALA A 256 5.19 -3.96 3.61
C ALA A 256 4.83 -5.21 4.41
N CYS A 257 4.19 -6.17 3.76
CA CYS A 257 3.51 -7.29 4.43
C CYS A 257 4.50 -8.22 5.13
N ASP A 258 4.06 -8.78 6.26
CA ASP A 258 4.73 -9.87 6.95
C ASP A 258 4.93 -11.09 6.03
N GLN A 259 6.20 -11.47 5.84
CA GLN A 259 6.60 -12.56 4.97
C GLN A 259 6.21 -13.94 5.52
N SER A 260 6.04 -14.07 6.84
CA SER A 260 5.67 -15.35 7.46
C SER A 260 4.28 -15.83 7.02
N ARG A 261 3.41 -14.91 6.58
CA ARG A 261 2.04 -15.18 6.13
C ARG A 261 1.84 -14.92 4.64
N TRP A 262 2.93 -14.72 3.89
CA TRP A 262 2.91 -14.27 2.50
C TRP A 262 2.04 -15.15 1.58
N ASN A 263 2.24 -16.46 1.63
CA ASN A 263 1.54 -17.40 0.75
C ASN A 263 0.03 -17.42 1.03
N SER A 264 -0.38 -17.37 2.30
CA SER A 264 -1.81 -17.29 2.67
C SER A 264 -2.41 -16.00 2.14
N ALA A 265 -1.72 -14.86 2.36
CA ALA A 265 -2.18 -13.56 1.87
C ALA A 265 -2.31 -13.54 0.34
N CYS A 266 -1.39 -14.18 -0.39
CA CYS A 266 -1.50 -14.31 -1.86
C CYS A 266 -2.68 -15.17 -2.29
N ILE A 267 -2.96 -16.29 -1.64
CA ILE A 267 -4.14 -17.13 -1.95
C ILE A 267 -5.42 -16.30 -1.81
N ASP A 268 -5.53 -15.53 -0.74
CA ASP A 268 -6.71 -14.72 -0.46
C ASP A 268 -6.78 -13.43 -1.29
N ALA A 269 -5.65 -12.86 -1.70
CA ALA A 269 -5.59 -11.65 -2.53
C ALA A 269 -5.69 -11.95 -4.03
N GLY A 270 -5.30 -13.14 -4.47
CA GLY A 270 -4.88 -13.37 -5.85
C GLY A 270 -3.51 -12.75 -6.09
N ILE A 271 -3.43 -11.67 -6.87
CA ILE A 271 -2.18 -10.91 -7.04
C ILE A 271 -2.04 -9.93 -5.87
N LEU A 272 -1.11 -10.18 -4.95
CA LEU A 272 -0.79 -9.25 -3.85
C LEU A 272 0.30 -8.25 -4.27
N LEU A 273 -0.01 -6.96 -4.15
CA LEU A 273 0.89 -5.84 -4.34
C LEU A 273 1.04 -5.10 -3.01
N ASP A 274 2.08 -5.46 -2.25
CA ASP A 274 2.48 -4.76 -1.02
C ASP A 274 3.35 -3.54 -1.34
N ARG A 275 3.78 -2.78 -0.33
CA ARG A 275 4.60 -1.58 -0.50
C ARG A 275 5.77 -1.78 -1.46
N CYS A 276 6.53 -2.86 -1.27
CA CYS A 276 7.73 -3.12 -2.05
C CYS A 276 7.40 -3.36 -3.52
N ARG A 277 6.39 -4.21 -3.80
CA ARG A 277 5.95 -4.49 -5.18
C ARG A 277 5.32 -3.29 -5.86
N LEU A 278 4.61 -2.44 -5.11
CA LEU A 278 4.07 -1.19 -5.64
C LEU A 278 5.21 -0.27 -6.12
N VAL A 279 6.25 -0.12 -5.30
CA VAL A 279 7.42 0.71 -5.61
C VAL A 279 8.20 0.16 -6.80
N ASP A 280 8.37 -1.16 -6.89
CA ASP A 280 9.09 -1.80 -8.00
C ASP A 280 8.49 -1.50 -9.39
N PHE A 281 7.16 -1.32 -9.46
CA PHE A 281 6.43 -1.02 -10.69
C PHE A 281 6.02 0.45 -10.84
N CYS A 282 6.55 1.35 -10.00
CA CYS A 282 6.13 2.75 -9.93
C CYS A 282 6.96 3.70 -10.81
N ASP A 283 7.30 3.29 -12.03
CA ASP A 283 8.05 4.14 -12.97
C ASP A 283 7.15 5.00 -13.86
N ASN A 284 7.68 6.16 -14.28
CA ASN A 284 7.06 7.09 -15.22
C ASN A 284 5.66 7.51 -14.77
N ILE A 285 5.52 7.80 -13.49
CA ILE A 285 4.26 8.24 -12.92
C ILE A 285 3.88 9.61 -13.51
N ASP A 286 2.58 9.86 -13.66
CA ASP A 286 2.10 11.15 -14.14
C ASP A 286 2.65 12.30 -13.26
N PRO A 287 3.24 13.36 -13.85
CA PRO A 287 3.86 14.43 -13.06
C PRO A 287 2.89 15.15 -12.12
N THR A 288 1.60 15.22 -12.46
CA THR A 288 0.57 15.83 -11.61
C THR A 288 0.29 14.92 -10.42
N LEU A 289 0.16 13.61 -10.66
CA LEU A 289 0.03 12.62 -9.60
C LEU A 289 1.24 12.64 -8.66
N LEU A 290 2.46 12.63 -9.20
CA LEU A 290 3.69 12.71 -8.39
C LEU A 290 3.74 13.97 -7.53
N SER A 291 3.40 15.12 -8.12
CA SER A 291 3.36 16.40 -7.42
C SER A 291 2.35 16.36 -6.26
N ASN A 292 1.17 15.79 -6.48
CA ASN A 292 0.17 15.64 -5.42
C ASN A 292 0.62 14.68 -4.32
N VAL A 293 1.23 13.55 -4.68
CA VAL A 293 1.83 12.61 -3.72
C VAL A 293 2.89 13.30 -2.88
N ASN A 294 3.82 14.03 -3.50
CA ASN A 294 4.89 14.72 -2.79
C ASN A 294 4.36 15.79 -1.83
N ARG A 295 3.40 16.61 -2.28
CA ARG A 295 2.74 17.64 -1.46
C ARG A 295 2.01 17.03 -0.27
N TRP A 296 1.21 15.99 -0.50
CA TRP A 296 0.53 15.28 0.57
C TRP A 296 1.54 14.72 1.58
N THR A 297 2.60 14.06 1.10
CA THR A 297 3.63 13.41 1.91
C THR A 297 4.41 14.41 2.76
N THR A 298 4.78 15.55 2.19
CA THR A 298 5.51 16.61 2.91
C THR A 298 4.65 17.23 4.01
N ALA A 299 3.37 17.50 3.71
CA ALA A 299 2.43 18.06 4.68
C ALA A 299 2.08 17.04 5.78
N ALA A 300 1.92 15.77 5.43
CA ALA A 300 1.69 14.68 6.36
C ALA A 300 2.89 14.47 7.29
N LYS A 301 4.12 14.45 6.75
CA LYS A 301 5.36 14.38 7.55
C LYS A 301 5.45 15.54 8.54
N SER A 302 5.21 16.77 8.09
CA SER A 302 5.26 17.96 8.95
C SER A 302 4.23 17.89 10.10
N HIS A 303 3.03 17.39 9.80
CA HIS A 303 1.99 17.14 10.79
C HIS A 303 2.41 16.10 11.85
N VAL A 304 3.08 15.03 11.44
CA VAL A 304 3.59 14.00 12.35
C VAL A 304 4.73 14.53 13.21
N VAL A 305 5.75 15.14 12.58
CA VAL A 305 6.94 15.65 13.27
C VAL A 305 6.57 16.68 14.35
N SER A 306 5.60 17.56 14.09
CA SER A 306 5.11 18.53 15.08
C SER A 306 4.42 17.90 16.30
N LYS A 307 4.03 16.63 16.22
CA LYS A 307 3.30 15.91 17.28
C LYS A 307 4.13 14.87 18.01
N MET A 308 5.29 14.50 17.47
CA MET A 308 6.16 13.49 18.08
C MET A 308 7.22 14.16 18.95
N ALA A 309 7.29 13.73 20.21
CA ALA A 309 8.41 14.04 21.11
C ALA A 309 9.49 12.97 20.87
N TRP A 310 10.32 13.19 19.86
CA TRP A 310 11.46 12.31 19.54
C TRP A 310 12.59 12.40 20.55
#